data_AF-C6LXL4-F1
#
_entry.id   AF-C6LXL4-F1
#
_cell.length_a   1.000
_cell.length_b   1.000
_cell.length_c   1.000
_cell.angle_alpha   90.00
_cell.angle_beta   90.00
_cell.angle_gamma   90.00
#
_symmetry.space_group_name_H-M   'P 1'
#
loop_
_entity.id
_entity.type
_entity.pdbx_description
1 polymer ?
#
loop_
_entity_poly.entity_id
_entity_poly.type
_entity_poly.pdbx_seq_one_letter_code
_entity_poly.pdbx_strand_id
1 'polypeptide(L)'
;MDAIKPDFDFPNKVRLYERAELIRIDELVDNFGWVCKLSAQLRAAGQGLAKSLQKALLKARSPAHPDAVPFECEPYAQGLEAFATAVGTLGTHLASETAALGQSFQERVVKPLRTVGGCVARLEKERQAIALKKRQHDDLDFEVLNMRLGSSGTKLAKAITQTTARMQKLKRAWEVDEAAHGEHLAVQHASLEKIDWTAMALIAEATGCVGNYVAKLSAEVSSLSVILDQCAKSDRSKEIMEKFSAYVASLPDPMVPGDSALESPRSPEGSHPATAVSSPQANTEKHDTPKGQSDVGDNQSSIEVAPEQPVENPPLVDQEA
;
A
#
# COMPACT_ATOMS: atom_id res chain seq x y z
N MET A 1 25.64 40.94 -7.34
CA MET A 1 25.12 39.96 -6.38
C MET A 1 23.64 39.84 -6.66
N ASP A 2 23.25 38.79 -7.38
CA ASP A 2 21.85 38.57 -7.72
C ASP A 2 21.07 38.24 -6.46
N ALA A 3 20.03 39.02 -6.20
CA ALA A 3 19.07 38.75 -5.15
C ALA A 3 18.37 37.44 -5.50
N ILE A 4 18.71 36.36 -4.77
CA ILE A 4 17.89 35.15 -4.74
C ILE A 4 16.51 35.61 -4.29
N LYS A 5 15.54 35.65 -5.22
CA LYS A 5 14.13 35.79 -4.86
C LYS A 5 13.84 34.64 -3.87
N PRO A 6 13.38 34.91 -2.64
CA PRO A 6 12.89 33.84 -1.78
C PRO A 6 11.73 33.21 -2.54
N ASP A 7 11.91 31.93 -2.85
CA ASP A 7 11.01 31.15 -3.67
C ASP A 7 9.62 31.23 -3.03
N PHE A 8 8.74 31.99 -3.68
CA PHE A 8 7.35 32.14 -3.32
C PHE A 8 6.79 30.71 -3.24
N ASP A 9 6.17 30.36 -2.11
CA ASP A 9 5.43 29.12 -1.85
C ASP A 9 6.13 27.93 -1.14
N PHE A 10 7.23 28.14 -0.41
CA PHE A 10 7.80 27.12 0.50
C PHE A 10 6.75 26.47 1.44
N PRO A 11 5.83 27.21 2.08
CA PRO A 11 4.81 26.61 2.96
C PRO A 11 3.81 25.70 2.22
N ASN A 12 3.41 26.06 1.00
CA ASN A 12 2.52 25.21 0.20
C ASN A 12 3.25 23.97 -0.34
N LYS A 13 4.52 24.09 -0.71
CA LYS A 13 5.35 22.95 -1.13
C LYS A 13 5.49 21.93 0.00
N VAL A 14 5.75 22.39 1.23
CA VAL A 14 5.82 21.50 2.40
C VAL A 14 4.47 20.83 2.68
N ARG A 15 3.36 21.55 2.57
CA ARG A 15 2.01 20.96 2.73
C ARG A 15 1.67 19.90 1.68
N LEU A 16 2.01 20.15 0.42
CA LEU A 16 1.81 19.18 -0.66
C LEU A 16 2.63 17.91 -0.41
N TYR A 17 3.85 18.09 0.08
CA TYR A 17 4.73 17.00 0.48
C TYR A 17 4.16 16.19 1.67
N GLU A 18 3.72 16.83 2.75
CA GLU A 18 3.12 16.14 3.89
C GLU A 18 1.89 15.33 3.50
N ARG A 19 1.06 15.88 2.60
CA ARG A 19 -0.10 15.16 2.08
C ARG A 19 0.30 13.98 1.20
N ALA A 20 1.34 14.12 0.39
CA ALA A 20 1.89 13.02 -0.41
C ALA A 20 2.49 11.92 0.48
N GLU A 21 3.20 12.28 1.55
CA GLU A 21 3.76 11.34 2.53
C GLU A 21 2.66 10.59 3.28
N LEU A 22 1.57 11.26 3.67
CA LEU A 22 0.41 10.56 4.26
C LEU A 22 -0.19 9.52 3.31
N ILE A 23 -0.41 9.89 2.04
CA ILE A 23 -0.92 8.95 1.03
C ILE A 23 0.02 7.77 0.85
N ARG A 24 1.32 8.05 0.74
CA ARG A 24 2.34 7.01 0.61
C ARG A 24 2.35 6.07 1.82
N ILE A 25 2.29 6.58 3.04
CA ILE A 25 2.26 5.73 4.23
C ILE A 25 0.97 4.90 4.28
N ASP A 26 -0.18 5.44 3.85
CA ASP A 26 -1.42 4.67 3.71
C ASP A 26 -1.26 3.53 2.70
N GLU A 27 -0.59 3.75 1.56
CA GLU A 27 -0.26 2.68 0.61
C GLU A 27 0.66 1.61 1.25
N LEU A 28 1.61 2.01 2.11
CA LEU A 28 2.44 1.06 2.85
C LEU A 28 1.60 0.23 3.85
N VAL A 29 0.61 0.84 4.49
CA VAL A 29 -0.34 0.12 5.36
C VAL A 29 -1.11 -0.94 4.57
N ASP A 30 -1.60 -0.58 3.39
CA ASP A 30 -2.32 -1.50 2.50
C ASP A 30 -1.41 -2.64 2.01
N ASN A 31 -0.18 -2.32 1.60
CA ASN A 31 0.83 -3.29 1.19
C ASN A 31 1.15 -4.29 2.32
N PHE A 32 1.32 -3.79 3.54
CA PHE A 32 1.52 -4.67 4.71
C PHE A 32 0.31 -5.59 4.93
N GLY A 33 -0.91 -5.04 4.83
CA GLY A 33 -2.14 -5.83 4.90
C GLY A 33 -2.22 -6.93 3.83
N TRP A 34 -1.73 -6.65 2.62
CA TRP A 34 -1.65 -7.63 1.54
C TRP A 34 -0.65 -8.76 1.86
N VAL A 35 0.54 -8.42 2.38
CA VAL A 35 1.54 -9.42 2.81
C VAL A 35 0.97 -10.36 3.89
N CYS A 36 0.22 -9.82 4.86
CA CYS A 36 -0.46 -10.63 5.88
C CYS A 36 -1.54 -11.56 5.29
N LYS A 37 -2.28 -11.11 4.27
CA LYS A 37 -3.27 -11.98 3.58
C LYS A 37 -2.57 -13.09 2.81
N LEU A 38 -1.49 -12.75 2.10
CA LEU A 38 -0.67 -13.71 1.35
C LEU A 38 -0.09 -14.78 2.28
N SER A 39 0.44 -14.39 3.44
CA SER A 39 1.00 -15.35 4.40
C SER A 39 -0.06 -16.35 4.91
N ALA A 40 -1.29 -15.86 5.18
CA ALA A 40 -2.40 -16.71 5.58
C ALA A 40 -2.82 -17.70 4.49
N GLN A 41 -2.85 -17.26 3.22
CA GLN A 41 -3.15 -18.11 2.08
C GLN A 41 -2.07 -19.16 1.84
N LEU A 42 -0.79 -18.78 1.89
CA LEU A 42 0.33 -19.71 1.73
C LEU A 42 0.35 -20.78 2.82
N ARG A 43 0.09 -20.38 4.07
CA ARG A 43 -0.09 -21.33 5.18
C ARG A 43 -1.23 -22.32 4.91
N ALA A 44 -2.38 -21.81 4.46
CA ALA A 44 -3.54 -22.65 4.15
C ALA A 44 -3.25 -23.62 2.99
N ALA A 45 -2.56 -23.16 1.95
CA ALA A 45 -2.15 -23.99 0.81
C ALA A 45 -1.17 -25.09 1.24
N GLY A 46 -0.14 -24.77 2.03
CA GLY A 46 0.79 -25.75 2.58
C GLY A 46 0.09 -26.80 3.44
N GLN A 47 -0.77 -26.37 4.36
CA GLN A 47 -1.56 -27.30 5.19
C GLN A 47 -2.53 -28.15 4.36
N GLY A 48 -3.13 -27.58 3.31
CA GLY A 48 -4.00 -28.28 2.36
C GLY A 48 -3.26 -29.36 1.58
N LEU A 49 -2.04 -29.07 1.13
CA LEU A 49 -1.15 -30.03 0.48
C LEU A 49 -0.83 -31.20 1.40
N ALA A 50 -0.37 -30.91 2.63
CA ALA A 50 -0.05 -31.92 3.64
C ALA A 50 -1.24 -32.85 3.94
N LYS A 51 -2.43 -32.27 4.18
CA LYS A 51 -3.66 -33.04 4.44
C LYS A 51 -4.09 -33.90 3.26
N SER A 52 -3.99 -33.36 2.04
CA SER A 52 -4.39 -34.09 0.83
C SER A 52 -3.50 -35.31 0.61
N LEU A 53 -2.19 -35.16 0.82
CA LEU A 53 -1.23 -36.26 0.76
C LEU A 53 -1.47 -37.30 1.86
N GLN A 54 -1.72 -36.87 3.10
CA GLN A 54 -2.05 -37.78 4.19
C GLN A 54 -3.34 -38.58 3.92
N LYS A 55 -4.37 -37.95 3.34
CA LYS A 55 -5.62 -38.62 2.95
C LYS A 55 -5.40 -39.63 1.83
N ALA A 56 -4.60 -39.29 0.83
CA ALA A 56 -4.24 -40.21 -0.26
C ALA A 56 -3.53 -41.46 0.28
N LEU A 57 -2.63 -41.28 1.26
CA LEU A 57 -1.96 -42.38 1.93
C LEU A 57 -2.91 -43.31 2.69
N LEU A 58 -3.81 -42.74 3.50
CA LEU A 58 -4.79 -43.54 4.24
C LEU A 58 -5.68 -44.36 3.30
N LYS A 59 -6.09 -43.77 2.17
CA LYS A 59 -6.86 -44.47 1.14
C LYS A 59 -6.07 -45.59 0.46
N ALA A 60 -4.76 -45.43 0.27
CA ALA A 60 -3.89 -46.46 -0.29
C ALA A 60 -3.62 -47.61 0.69
N ARG A 61 -3.52 -47.32 1.99
CA ARG A 61 -3.32 -48.33 3.05
C ARG A 61 -4.55 -49.21 3.31
N SER A 62 -5.76 -48.69 3.09
CA SER A 62 -7.02 -49.41 3.32
C SER A 62 -7.94 -49.29 2.11
N PRO A 63 -7.63 -50.00 1.01
CA PRO A 63 -8.43 -49.91 -0.21
C PRO A 63 -9.84 -50.44 0.03
N ALA A 64 -10.84 -49.78 -0.56
CA ALA A 64 -12.25 -50.14 -0.41
C ALA A 64 -12.63 -51.45 -1.14
N HIS A 65 -11.76 -51.96 -2.02
CA HIS A 65 -12.00 -53.18 -2.78
C HIS A 65 -11.26 -54.35 -2.11
N PRO A 66 -11.93 -55.47 -1.80
CA PRO A 66 -11.32 -56.62 -1.13
C PRO A 66 -10.21 -57.32 -1.94
N ASP A 67 -10.16 -57.10 -3.25
CA ASP A 67 -9.13 -57.65 -4.15
C ASP A 67 -7.90 -56.73 -4.31
N ALA A 68 -7.94 -55.51 -3.75
CA ALA A 68 -6.82 -54.59 -3.82
C ALA A 68 -5.81 -54.90 -2.69
N VAL A 69 -4.58 -55.23 -3.08
CA VAL A 69 -3.49 -55.49 -2.13
C VAL A 69 -3.21 -54.21 -1.32
N PRO A 70 -3.22 -54.27 0.02
CA PRO A 70 -2.86 -53.13 0.87
C PRO A 70 -1.48 -52.58 0.50
N PHE A 71 -1.35 -51.25 0.49
CA PHE A 71 -0.07 -50.59 0.25
C PHE A 71 0.87 -50.75 1.47
N GLU A 72 1.70 -51.80 1.46
CA GLU A 72 2.76 -52.02 2.44
C GLU A 72 4.07 -51.32 2.02
N CYS A 73 4.10 -49.99 2.11
CA CYS A 73 5.34 -49.23 1.98
C CYS A 73 5.50 -48.30 3.19
N GLU A 74 5.91 -48.89 4.31
CA GLU A 74 6.16 -48.18 5.57
C GLU A 74 7.10 -46.96 5.43
N PRO A 75 8.16 -46.99 4.59
CA PRO A 75 9.01 -45.81 4.34
C PRO A 75 8.27 -44.65 3.68
N TYR A 76 7.34 -44.92 2.76
CA TYR A 76 6.53 -43.91 2.07
C TYR A 76 5.60 -43.19 3.06
N ALA A 77 5.02 -43.95 3.97
CA ALA A 77 4.15 -43.39 4.99
C ALA A 77 4.89 -42.57 6.04
N GLN A 78 6.05 -43.04 6.51
CA GLN A 78 6.88 -42.29 7.43
C GLN A 78 7.37 -40.97 6.80
N GLY A 79 7.78 -40.98 5.52
CA GLY A 79 8.18 -39.77 4.80
C GLY A 79 7.03 -38.75 4.67
N LEU A 80 5.82 -39.21 4.40
CA LEU A 80 4.63 -38.34 4.30
C LEU A 80 4.14 -37.80 5.65
N GLU A 81 4.18 -38.61 6.71
CA GLU A 81 3.85 -38.17 8.07
C GLU A 81 4.89 -37.13 8.57
N ALA A 82 6.17 -37.33 8.27
CA ALA A 82 7.23 -36.36 8.55
C ALA A 82 7.01 -35.05 7.78
N PHE A 83 6.72 -35.12 6.48
CA PHE A 83 6.38 -33.95 5.66
C PHE A 83 5.19 -33.18 6.23
N ALA A 84 4.09 -33.87 6.56
CA ALA A 84 2.90 -33.22 7.10
C ALA A 84 3.18 -32.50 8.44
N THR A 85 3.99 -33.11 9.29
CA THR A 85 4.44 -32.52 10.56
C THR A 85 5.32 -31.30 10.35
N ALA A 86 6.27 -31.38 9.40
CA ALA A 86 7.16 -30.28 9.04
C ALA A 86 6.36 -29.08 8.50
N VAL A 87 5.44 -29.32 7.55
CA VAL A 87 4.57 -28.27 7.00
C VAL A 87 3.66 -27.67 8.06
N GLY A 88 3.15 -28.48 8.99
CA GLY A 88 2.38 -28.01 10.15
C GLY A 88 3.19 -27.02 11.00
N THR A 89 4.43 -27.38 11.34
CA THR A 89 5.35 -26.56 12.13
C THR A 89 5.75 -25.28 11.40
N LEU A 90 6.06 -25.37 10.11
CA LEU A 90 6.36 -24.20 9.28
C LEU A 90 5.16 -23.24 9.25
N GLY A 91 3.95 -23.78 9.14
CA GLY A 91 2.72 -22.99 9.12
C GLY A 91 2.42 -22.29 10.44
N THR A 92 2.69 -22.92 11.58
CA THR A 92 2.52 -22.29 12.90
C THR A 92 3.57 -21.20 13.13
N HIS A 93 4.82 -21.43 12.73
CA HIS A 93 5.87 -20.42 12.81
C HIS A 93 5.54 -19.17 11.97
N LEU A 94 5.13 -19.36 10.72
CA LEU A 94 4.69 -18.27 9.85
C LEU A 94 3.53 -17.48 10.48
N ALA A 95 2.54 -18.17 11.07
CA ALA A 95 1.42 -17.51 11.74
C ALA A 95 1.88 -16.69 12.96
N SER A 96 2.80 -17.20 13.78
CA SER A 96 3.31 -16.47 14.93
C SER A 96 4.16 -15.25 14.54
N GLU A 97 5.05 -15.38 13.56
CA GLU A 97 5.91 -14.29 13.10
C GLU A 97 5.07 -13.18 12.46
N THR A 98 4.12 -13.54 11.60
CA THR A 98 3.23 -12.56 10.95
C THR A 98 2.29 -11.87 11.95
N ALA A 99 1.83 -12.57 13.00
CA ALA A 99 1.05 -11.95 14.07
C ALA A 99 1.88 -10.95 14.89
N ALA A 100 3.13 -11.30 15.24
CA ALA A 100 4.04 -10.42 15.96
C ALA A 100 4.38 -9.17 15.13
N LEU A 101 4.66 -9.34 13.84
CA LEU A 101 4.87 -8.23 12.91
C LEU A 101 3.63 -7.37 12.77
N GLY A 102 2.44 -7.96 12.71
CA GLY A 102 1.17 -7.24 12.69
C GLY A 102 0.96 -6.36 13.92
N GLN A 103 1.28 -6.86 15.11
CA GLN A 103 1.24 -6.07 16.34
C GLN A 103 2.28 -4.93 16.31
N SER A 104 3.51 -5.23 15.90
CA SER A 104 4.57 -4.21 15.75
C SER A 104 4.15 -3.10 14.78
N PHE A 105 3.54 -3.46 13.66
CA PHE A 105 3.05 -2.51 12.66
C PHE A 105 1.92 -1.63 13.21
N GLN A 106 0.98 -2.20 13.95
CA GLN A 106 -0.08 -1.43 14.62
C GLN A 106 0.48 -0.41 15.62
N GLU A 107 1.42 -0.84 16.47
CA GLU A 107 2.00 0.03 17.51
C GLU A 107 2.93 1.10 16.94
N ARG A 108 3.72 0.77 15.92
CA ARG A 108 4.82 1.61 15.46
C ARG A 108 4.53 2.42 14.20
N VAL A 109 3.48 2.06 13.45
CA VAL A 109 3.09 2.74 12.22
C VAL A 109 1.69 3.32 12.37
N VAL A 110 0.68 2.47 12.57
CA VAL A 110 -0.74 2.89 12.52
C VAL A 110 -1.10 3.88 13.64
N LYS A 111 -0.72 3.59 14.89
CA LYS A 111 -1.01 4.49 16.02
C LYS A 111 -0.28 5.85 15.91
N PRO A 112 1.03 5.90 15.62
CA PRO A 112 1.72 7.16 15.38
C PRO A 112 1.14 7.94 14.20
N LEU A 113 0.81 7.28 13.09
CA LEU A 113 0.22 7.92 11.91
C LEU A 113 -1.10 8.62 12.25
N ARG A 114 -1.98 7.95 13.01
CA ARG A 114 -3.24 8.58 13.49
C ARG A 114 -2.97 9.80 14.35
N THR A 115 -1.95 9.74 15.19
CA THR A 115 -1.55 10.85 16.08
C THR A 115 -1.07 12.04 15.25
N VAL A 116 -0.17 11.79 14.29
CA VAL A 116 0.35 12.82 13.37
C VAL A 116 -0.79 13.42 12.54
N GLY A 117 -1.70 12.61 12.00
CA GLY A 117 -2.88 13.11 11.27
C GLY A 117 -3.73 14.06 12.12
N GLY A 118 -3.90 13.77 13.41
CA GLY A 118 -4.57 14.68 14.36
C GLY A 118 -3.80 15.99 14.60
N CYS A 119 -2.46 15.93 14.64
CA CYS A 119 -1.61 17.12 14.76
C CYS A 119 -1.65 17.99 13.50
N VAL A 120 -1.59 17.40 12.30
CA VAL A 120 -1.70 18.11 11.03
C VAL A 120 -3.05 18.85 10.92
N ALA A 121 -4.15 18.25 11.40
CA ALA A 121 -5.44 18.94 11.46
C ALA A 121 -5.45 20.15 12.41
N ARG A 122 -4.64 20.13 13.49
CA ARG A 122 -4.45 21.29 14.38
C ARG A 122 -3.58 22.36 13.73
N LEU A 123 -2.51 21.97 13.03
CA LEU A 123 -1.67 22.89 12.27
C LEU A 123 -2.45 23.66 11.22
N GLU A 124 -3.42 23.03 10.55
CA GLU A 124 -4.28 23.72 9.61
C GLU A 124 -5.12 24.82 10.29
N LYS A 125 -5.57 24.60 11.53
CA LYS A 125 -6.27 25.64 12.31
C LYS A 125 -5.34 26.78 12.72
N GLU A 126 -4.12 26.47 13.15
CA GLU A 126 -3.09 27.48 13.45
C GLU A 126 -2.80 28.35 12.22
N ARG A 127 -2.63 27.72 11.05
CA ARG A 127 -2.44 28.41 9.77
C ARG A 127 -3.59 29.35 9.44
N GLN A 128 -4.83 28.91 9.61
CA GLN A 128 -6.02 29.74 9.38
C GLN A 128 -6.09 30.92 10.34
N ALA A 129 -5.72 30.73 11.60
CA ALA A 129 -5.67 31.81 12.59
C ALA A 129 -4.59 32.85 12.26
N ILE A 130 -3.41 32.42 11.81
CA ILE A 130 -2.35 33.31 11.32
C ILE A 130 -2.83 34.11 10.10
N ALA A 131 -3.47 33.44 9.14
CA ALA A 131 -4.01 34.10 7.95
C ALA A 131 -5.09 35.15 8.28
N LEU A 132 -5.93 34.88 9.29
CA LEU A 132 -6.92 35.84 9.78
C LEU A 132 -6.25 37.08 10.40
N LYS A 133 -5.21 36.89 11.23
CA LYS A 133 -4.44 38.01 11.77
C LYS A 133 -3.79 38.82 10.65
N LYS A 134 -3.25 38.15 9.62
CA LYS A 134 -2.71 38.75 8.38
C LYS A 134 -3.71 39.71 7.75
N ARG A 135 -4.90 39.22 7.46
CA ARG A 135 -6.00 40.02 6.89
C ARG A 135 -6.40 41.20 7.78
N GLN A 136 -6.54 40.99 9.09
CA GLN A 136 -6.94 42.04 10.02
C GLN A 136 -5.93 43.20 10.09
N HIS A 137 -4.63 42.93 9.90
CA HIS A 137 -3.64 44.00 9.81
C HIS A 137 -3.78 44.79 8.53
N ASP A 138 -4.01 44.11 7.40
CA ASP A 138 -4.19 44.76 6.10
C ASP A 138 -5.44 45.66 6.11
N ASP A 139 -6.51 45.21 6.77
CA ASP A 139 -7.72 46.02 6.99
C ASP A 139 -7.41 47.29 7.82
N LEU A 140 -6.62 47.16 8.89
CA LEU A 140 -6.20 48.30 9.73
C LEU A 140 -5.23 49.24 9.00
N ASP A 141 -4.34 48.71 8.15
CA ASP A 141 -3.44 49.52 7.31
C ASP A 141 -4.25 50.39 6.34
N PHE A 142 -5.26 49.79 5.70
CA PHE A 142 -6.19 50.50 4.85
C PHE A 142 -7.00 51.57 5.61
N GLU A 143 -7.45 51.27 6.84
CA GLU A 143 -8.12 52.25 7.71
C GLU A 143 -7.20 53.45 8.03
N VAL A 144 -5.93 53.18 8.34
CA VAL A 144 -4.93 54.24 8.58
C VAL A 144 -4.70 55.09 7.33
N LEU A 145 -4.61 54.48 6.15
CA LEU A 145 -4.49 55.20 4.88
C LEU A 145 -5.72 56.10 4.63
N ASN A 146 -6.93 55.59 4.82
CA ASN A 146 -8.15 56.38 4.66
C ASN A 146 -8.25 57.53 5.66
N MET A 147 -7.91 57.29 6.94
CA MET A 147 -7.87 58.35 7.95
C MET A 147 -6.92 59.48 7.56
N ARG A 148 -5.75 59.17 6.98
CA ARG A 148 -4.77 60.17 6.52
C ARG A 148 -5.25 60.99 5.33
N LEU A 149 -6.12 60.44 4.48
CA LEU A 149 -6.71 61.12 3.33
C LEU A 149 -7.89 62.03 3.70
N GLY A 150 -8.51 61.85 4.87
CA GLY A 150 -9.84 62.37 5.18
C GLY A 150 -9.98 63.69 5.96
N SER A 151 -8.94 64.32 6.53
CA SER A 151 -8.90 65.72 7.06
C SER A 151 -7.75 65.90 8.08
N SER A 152 -7.59 67.10 8.66
CA SER A 152 -6.54 67.46 9.62
C SER A 152 -7.10 67.80 11.01
N GLY A 153 -6.48 67.29 12.07
CA GLY A 153 -6.82 67.64 13.47
C GLY A 153 -6.17 66.74 14.53
N THR A 154 -6.04 67.23 15.77
CA THR A 154 -5.39 66.51 16.89
C THR A 154 -6.12 65.23 17.30
N LYS A 155 -7.45 65.17 17.15
CA LYS A 155 -8.25 63.95 17.38
C LYS A 155 -7.91 62.84 16.39
N LEU A 156 -7.61 63.18 15.13
CA LEU A 156 -7.23 62.24 14.08
C LEU A 156 -5.83 61.67 14.32
N ALA A 157 -4.88 62.52 14.72
CA ALA A 157 -3.54 62.06 15.08
C ALA A 157 -3.55 61.02 16.21
N LYS A 158 -4.44 61.21 17.21
CA LYS A 158 -4.65 60.25 18.30
C LYS A 158 -5.25 58.92 17.81
N ALA A 159 -6.24 58.98 16.91
CA ALA A 159 -6.85 57.80 16.31
C ALA A 159 -5.84 57.00 15.47
N ILE A 160 -5.07 57.67 14.59
CA ILE A 160 -4.00 57.03 13.81
C ILE A 160 -2.99 56.35 14.73
N THR A 161 -2.52 57.04 15.77
CA THR A 161 -1.55 56.47 16.71
C THR A 161 -2.10 55.23 17.42
N GLN A 162 -3.36 55.25 17.84
CA GLN A 162 -4.01 54.10 18.49
C GLN A 162 -4.17 52.92 17.53
N THR A 163 -4.60 53.17 16.28
CA THR A 163 -4.77 52.15 15.25
C THR A 163 -3.42 51.55 14.83
N THR A 164 -2.38 52.38 14.65
CA THR A 164 -1.01 51.91 14.38
C THR A 164 -0.44 51.07 15.53
N ALA A 165 -0.72 51.42 16.79
CA ALA A 165 -0.31 50.60 17.93
C ALA A 165 -1.01 49.22 17.93
N ARG A 166 -2.29 49.16 17.53
CA ARG A 166 -3.02 47.90 17.34
C ARG A 166 -2.42 47.06 16.19
N MET A 167 -2.08 47.69 15.06
CA MET A 167 -1.41 47.02 13.95
C MET A 167 -0.08 46.40 14.37
N GLN A 168 0.77 47.16 15.07
CA GLN A 168 2.06 46.64 15.55
C GLN A 168 1.89 45.46 16.51
N LYS A 169 0.88 45.52 17.40
CA LYS A 169 0.56 44.40 18.29
C LYS A 169 0.12 43.16 17.50
N LEU A 170 -0.71 43.34 16.49
CA LEU A 170 -1.22 42.27 15.64
C LEU A 170 -0.11 41.63 14.78
N LYS A 171 0.77 42.46 14.21
CA LYS A 171 1.94 42.02 13.45
C LYS A 171 2.86 41.15 14.31
N ARG A 172 3.26 41.63 15.49
CA ARG A 172 4.07 40.82 16.42
C ARG A 172 3.38 39.51 16.81
N ALA A 173 2.07 39.56 17.02
CA ALA A 173 1.30 38.37 17.40
C ALA A 173 1.30 37.31 16.30
N TRP A 174 1.12 37.68 15.03
CA TRP A 174 1.21 36.68 13.96
C TRP A 174 2.64 36.21 13.71
N GLU A 175 3.66 37.05 13.93
CA GLU A 175 5.06 36.69 13.63
C GLU A 175 5.53 35.59 14.59
N VAL A 176 5.12 35.70 15.86
CA VAL A 176 5.33 34.67 16.88
C VAL A 176 4.60 33.38 16.50
N ASP A 177 3.32 33.47 16.13
CA ASP A 177 2.54 32.29 15.75
C ASP A 177 3.10 31.62 14.48
N GLU A 178 3.57 32.39 13.50
CA GLU A 178 4.15 31.88 12.26
C GLU A 178 5.46 31.15 12.49
N ALA A 179 6.31 31.66 13.39
CA ALA A 179 7.51 30.96 13.82
C ALA A 179 7.18 29.63 14.53
N ALA A 180 6.26 29.66 15.50
CA ALA A 180 5.83 28.46 16.22
C ALA A 180 5.19 27.42 15.28
N HIS A 181 4.35 27.88 14.34
CA HIS A 181 3.73 27.02 13.32
C HIS A 181 4.78 26.33 12.45
N GLY A 182 5.83 27.05 12.03
CA GLY A 182 6.95 26.48 11.28
C GLY A 182 7.70 25.40 12.06
N GLU A 183 7.95 25.62 13.35
CA GLU A 183 8.58 24.60 14.22
C GLU A 183 7.70 23.37 14.39
N HIS A 184 6.39 23.56 14.65
CA HIS A 184 5.46 22.44 14.79
C HIS A 184 5.35 21.61 13.50
N LEU A 185 5.33 22.28 12.34
CA LEU A 185 5.32 21.64 11.02
C LEU A 185 6.59 20.78 10.80
N ALA A 186 7.77 21.32 11.10
CA ALA A 186 9.03 20.58 10.99
C ALA A 186 9.05 19.32 11.87
N VAL A 187 8.45 19.38 13.07
CA VAL A 187 8.31 18.21 13.95
C VAL A 187 7.37 17.15 13.36
N GLN A 188 6.26 17.56 12.73
CA GLN A 188 5.36 16.60 12.07
C GLN A 188 6.03 15.95 10.87
N HIS A 189 6.76 16.72 10.07
CA HIS A 189 7.54 16.21 8.95
C HIS A 189 8.54 15.12 9.38
N ALA A 190 9.38 15.41 10.39
CA ALA A 190 10.32 14.42 10.92
C ALA A 190 9.62 13.17 11.49
N SER A 191 8.40 13.33 12.02
CA SER A 191 7.59 12.22 12.52
C SER A 191 7.07 11.35 11.38
N LEU A 192 6.60 11.95 10.27
CA LEU A 192 6.15 11.21 9.08
C LEU A 192 7.30 10.41 8.45
N GLU A 193 8.47 11.03 8.26
CA GLU A 193 9.64 10.36 7.71
C GLU A 193 10.04 9.13 8.54
N LYS A 194 10.01 9.25 9.88
CA LYS A 194 10.27 8.12 10.78
C LYS A 194 9.25 6.99 10.63
N ILE A 195 7.97 7.34 10.45
CA ILE A 195 6.90 6.36 10.27
C ILE A 195 7.09 5.62 8.94
N ASP A 196 7.37 6.34 7.86
CA ASP A 196 7.63 5.78 6.53
C ASP A 196 8.78 4.77 6.55
N TRP A 197 9.95 5.15 7.08
CA TRP A 197 11.09 4.24 7.22
C TRP A 197 10.76 3.00 8.06
N THR A 198 9.98 3.19 9.14
CA THR A 198 9.56 2.07 10.01
C THR A 198 8.60 1.14 9.27
N ALA A 199 7.66 1.68 8.51
CA ALA A 199 6.71 0.90 7.71
C ALA A 199 7.44 0.08 6.64
N MET A 200 8.36 0.69 5.90
CA MET A 200 9.20 0.02 4.90
C MET A 200 10.01 -1.13 5.51
N ALA A 201 10.65 -0.91 6.67
CA ALA A 201 11.43 -1.94 7.35
C ALA A 201 10.56 -3.14 7.76
N LEU A 202 9.38 -2.90 8.33
CA LEU A 202 8.46 -3.96 8.76
C LEU A 202 7.86 -4.73 7.57
N ILE A 203 7.60 -4.06 6.43
CA ILE A 203 7.18 -4.71 5.19
C ILE A 203 8.28 -5.61 4.64
N ALA A 204 9.54 -5.13 4.65
CA ALA A 204 10.68 -5.93 4.22
C ALA A 204 10.84 -7.18 5.10
N GLU A 205 10.69 -7.04 6.42
CA GLU A 205 10.75 -8.16 7.36
C GLU A 205 9.62 -9.17 7.15
N ALA A 206 8.38 -8.69 6.97
CA ALA A 206 7.23 -9.54 6.68
C ALA A 206 7.38 -10.29 5.34
N THR A 207 7.90 -9.60 4.32
CA THR A 207 8.19 -10.22 3.02
C THR A 207 9.29 -11.27 3.13
N GLY A 208 10.34 -11.00 3.91
CA GLY A 208 11.41 -11.96 4.21
C GLY A 208 10.91 -13.19 4.95
N CYS A 209 10.02 -13.02 5.93
CA CYS A 209 9.35 -14.11 6.64
C CYS A 209 8.57 -15.02 5.67
N VAL A 210 7.77 -14.44 4.77
CA VAL A 210 7.04 -15.17 3.74
C VAL A 210 8.00 -15.90 2.77
N GLY A 211 9.06 -15.22 2.31
CA GLY A 211 10.07 -15.82 1.44
C GLY A 211 10.78 -17.02 2.09
N ASN A 212 11.12 -16.90 3.37
CA ASN A 212 11.72 -17.99 4.15
C ASN A 212 10.77 -19.18 4.28
N TYR A 213 9.47 -18.93 4.50
CA TYR A 213 8.47 -19.99 4.53
C TYR A 213 8.40 -20.73 3.19
N VAL A 214 8.33 -20.00 2.07
CA VAL A 214 8.27 -20.59 0.73
C VAL A 214 9.53 -21.43 0.43
N ALA A 215 10.71 -20.91 0.76
CA ALA A 215 11.97 -21.63 0.57
C ALA A 215 12.02 -22.94 1.37
N LYS A 216 11.61 -22.91 2.65
CA LYS A 216 11.55 -24.11 3.51
C LYS A 216 10.50 -25.10 3.02
N LEU A 217 9.30 -24.63 2.67
CA LEU A 217 8.25 -25.50 2.12
C LEU A 217 8.72 -26.20 0.82
N SER A 218 9.41 -25.47 -0.06
CA SER A 218 9.98 -26.03 -1.30
C SER A 218 11.04 -27.10 -1.00
N ALA A 219 11.88 -26.90 0.02
CA ALA A 219 12.85 -27.90 0.46
C ALA A 219 12.16 -29.17 0.99
N GLU A 220 11.10 -29.02 1.80
CA GLU A 220 10.32 -30.16 2.31
C GLU A 220 9.64 -30.94 1.17
N VAL A 221 9.07 -30.24 0.18
CA VAL A 221 8.45 -30.87 -1.00
C VAL A 221 9.51 -31.62 -1.83
N SER A 222 10.69 -31.03 -2.00
CA SER A 222 11.80 -31.65 -2.73
C SER A 222 12.32 -32.90 -2.01
N SER A 223 12.49 -32.82 -0.68
CA SER A 223 12.88 -33.95 0.16
C SER A 223 11.90 -35.11 0.04
N LEU A 224 10.59 -34.81 0.14
CA LEU A 224 9.55 -35.80 -0.06
C LEU A 224 9.65 -36.42 -1.46
N SER A 225 9.80 -35.62 -2.53
CA SER A 225 9.93 -36.12 -3.90
C SER A 225 11.11 -37.08 -4.08
N VAL A 226 12.25 -36.83 -3.43
CA VAL A 226 13.41 -37.74 -3.48
C VAL A 226 13.10 -39.05 -2.78
N ILE A 227 12.45 -39.02 -1.61
CA ILE A 227 12.00 -40.23 -0.91
C ILE A 227 11.04 -41.03 -1.80
N LEU A 228 10.11 -40.35 -2.47
CA LEU A 228 9.16 -41.01 -3.38
C LEU A 228 9.87 -41.65 -4.58
N ASP A 229 10.84 -40.97 -5.19
CA ASP A 229 11.59 -41.48 -6.35
C ASP A 229 12.54 -42.63 -5.98
N GLN A 230 13.21 -42.55 -4.83
CA GLN A 230 14.02 -43.67 -4.30
C GLN A 230 13.15 -44.89 -4.00
N CYS A 231 11.98 -44.65 -3.40
CA CYS A 231 10.99 -45.71 -3.21
C CYS A 231 10.58 -46.25 -4.57
N ALA A 232 10.18 -45.44 -5.55
CA ALA A 232 9.77 -45.92 -6.89
C ALA A 232 10.83 -46.74 -7.64
N LYS A 233 12.12 -46.59 -7.33
CA LYS A 233 13.23 -47.28 -8.02
C LYS A 233 13.55 -48.68 -7.48
N SER A 234 13.00 -49.10 -6.33
CA SER A 234 13.13 -50.50 -5.89
C SER A 234 12.22 -51.42 -6.73
N ASP A 235 12.69 -52.61 -7.10
CA ASP A 235 11.94 -53.51 -8.00
C ASP A 235 10.55 -53.89 -7.43
N ARG A 236 10.42 -53.94 -6.11
CA ARG A 236 9.16 -54.25 -5.41
C ARG A 236 8.18 -53.07 -5.38
N SER A 237 8.67 -51.85 -5.53
CA SER A 237 7.90 -50.61 -5.43
C SER A 237 7.57 -50.00 -6.79
N LYS A 238 8.28 -50.37 -7.87
CA LYS A 238 7.76 -50.20 -9.24
C LYS A 238 6.44 -50.95 -9.43
N GLU A 239 6.39 -52.20 -9.00
CA GLU A 239 5.18 -53.04 -9.08
C GLU A 239 4.02 -52.44 -8.26
N ILE A 240 4.34 -51.79 -7.12
CA ILE A 240 3.36 -51.10 -6.26
C ILE A 240 2.95 -49.74 -6.86
N MET A 241 3.86 -48.96 -7.43
CA MET A 241 3.58 -47.69 -8.11
C MET A 241 2.74 -47.87 -9.38
N GLU A 242 2.96 -48.93 -10.16
CA GLU A 242 2.11 -49.28 -11.30
C GLU A 242 0.68 -49.62 -10.86
N LYS A 243 0.52 -50.34 -9.76
CA LYS A 243 -0.80 -50.63 -9.19
C LYS A 243 -1.48 -49.36 -8.66
N PHE A 244 -0.71 -48.45 -8.05
CA PHE A 244 -1.22 -47.18 -7.55
C PHE A 244 -1.60 -46.20 -8.68
N SER A 245 -0.78 -46.08 -9.74
CA SER A 245 -1.08 -45.21 -10.88
C SER A 245 -2.31 -45.70 -11.65
N ALA A 246 -2.45 -47.01 -11.84
CA ALA A 246 -3.65 -47.62 -12.42
C ALA A 246 -4.90 -47.34 -11.57
N TYR A 247 -4.76 -47.36 -10.25
CA TYR A 247 -5.85 -47.01 -9.33
C TYR A 247 -6.22 -45.53 -9.42
N VAL A 248 -5.25 -44.61 -9.46
CA VAL A 248 -5.50 -43.17 -9.60
C VAL A 248 -6.16 -42.82 -10.94
N ALA A 249 -5.72 -43.46 -12.03
CA ALA A 249 -6.34 -43.30 -13.35
C ALA A 249 -7.77 -43.86 -13.43
N SER A 250 -8.15 -44.78 -12.52
CA SER A 250 -9.50 -45.33 -12.43
C SER A 250 -10.48 -44.48 -11.62
N LEU A 251 -9.99 -43.43 -10.94
CA LEU A 251 -10.85 -42.53 -10.17
C LEU A 251 -11.55 -41.53 -11.11
N PRO A 252 -12.82 -41.19 -10.85
CA PRO A 252 -13.52 -40.14 -11.59
C PRO A 252 -12.81 -38.80 -11.46
N ASP A 253 -12.68 -38.08 -12.57
CA ASP A 253 -12.03 -36.77 -12.65
C ASP A 253 -12.76 -35.73 -11.76
N PRO A 254 -12.09 -35.12 -10.76
CA PRO A 254 -12.74 -34.20 -9.83
C PRO A 254 -12.90 -32.77 -10.37
N MET A 255 -12.54 -32.46 -11.62
CA MET A 255 -12.58 -31.10 -12.16
C MET A 255 -13.85 -30.76 -12.96
N VAL A 256 -14.97 -30.58 -12.26
CA VAL A 256 -15.95 -29.51 -12.54
C VAL A 256 -16.52 -29.09 -11.17
N PRO A 257 -16.38 -27.84 -10.69
CA PRO A 257 -16.44 -26.57 -11.43
C PRO A 257 -15.27 -25.60 -11.13
N GLY A 258 -15.07 -24.59 -11.97
CA GLY A 258 -14.06 -23.56 -11.73
C GLY A 258 -14.51 -22.18 -12.16
N ASP A 259 -15.30 -21.51 -11.32
CA ASP A 259 -15.41 -20.04 -11.35
C ASP A 259 -14.91 -19.52 -10.00
N SER A 260 -13.65 -19.12 -9.98
CA SER A 260 -13.02 -18.36 -8.89
C SER A 260 -11.87 -17.58 -9.49
N ALA A 261 -12.19 -16.57 -10.30
CA ALA A 261 -11.23 -15.56 -10.71
C ALA A 261 -10.75 -14.81 -9.46
N LEU A 262 -9.52 -15.08 -9.03
CA LEU A 262 -8.76 -14.16 -8.21
C LEU A 262 -8.26 -13.05 -9.14
N GLU A 263 -8.89 -11.88 -9.07
CA GLU A 263 -8.35 -10.68 -9.74
C GLU A 263 -7.01 -10.31 -9.09
N SER A 264 -6.02 -10.12 -9.97
CA SER A 264 -4.70 -9.59 -9.63
C SER A 264 -4.81 -8.15 -9.10
N PRO A 265 -3.98 -7.72 -8.14
CA PRO A 265 -3.88 -6.31 -7.80
C PRO A 265 -3.47 -5.52 -9.04
N ARG A 266 -4.18 -4.41 -9.31
CA ARG A 266 -3.82 -3.46 -10.35
C ARG A 266 -2.39 -2.98 -10.12
N SER A 267 -1.54 -3.13 -11.14
CA SER A 267 -0.25 -2.46 -11.18
C SER A 267 -0.48 -0.94 -11.13
N PRO A 268 0.41 -0.16 -10.47
CA PRO A 268 0.36 1.29 -10.54
C PRO A 268 0.84 1.71 -11.94
N GLU A 269 -0.09 1.76 -12.90
CA GLU A 269 0.12 2.53 -14.10
C GLU A 269 -0.07 4.01 -13.76
N GLY A 270 1.04 4.74 -13.76
CA GLY A 270 1.04 6.20 -13.81
C GLY A 270 1.82 6.85 -12.68
N SER A 271 3.15 6.91 -12.82
CA SER A 271 3.99 8.06 -12.45
C SER A 271 5.46 7.77 -12.77
N HIS A 272 5.83 7.77 -14.07
CA HIS A 272 7.24 7.93 -14.43
C HIS A 272 7.62 9.41 -14.30
N PRO A 273 8.73 9.76 -13.62
CA PRO A 273 9.40 11.01 -13.91
C PRO A 273 10.07 10.87 -15.28
N ALA A 274 9.75 11.77 -16.21
CA ALA A 274 10.41 11.85 -17.50
C ALA A 274 11.87 12.31 -17.31
N THR A 275 12.80 11.36 -17.20
CA THR A 275 14.23 11.62 -17.39
C THR A 275 14.54 11.51 -18.87
N ALA A 276 14.80 12.66 -19.50
CA ALA A 276 15.38 12.74 -20.82
C ALA A 276 16.76 12.05 -20.81
N VAL A 277 16.88 10.95 -21.56
CA VAL A 277 18.17 10.38 -21.93
C VAL A 277 18.37 10.62 -23.42
N SER A 278 19.16 11.64 -23.74
CA SER A 278 19.76 11.79 -25.06
C SER A 278 21.17 11.23 -25.00
N SER A 279 21.47 10.20 -25.79
CA SER A 279 22.81 9.96 -26.32
C SER A 279 22.73 9.10 -27.60
N PRO A 280 23.67 9.28 -28.53
CA PRO A 280 23.44 9.13 -29.96
C PRO A 280 23.69 7.71 -30.49
N GLN A 281 22.90 7.30 -31.49
CA GLN A 281 23.21 6.12 -32.31
C GLN A 281 24.30 6.43 -33.33
N ALA A 282 25.26 5.50 -33.42
CA ALA A 282 26.26 5.42 -34.47
C ALA A 282 25.64 4.92 -35.79
N ASN A 283 26.06 5.55 -36.89
CA ASN A 283 25.77 5.19 -38.28
C ASN A 283 26.21 3.76 -38.64
N THR A 284 25.36 3.06 -39.40
CA THR A 284 25.77 2.32 -40.61
C THR A 284 24.59 2.18 -41.59
N GLU A 285 24.92 2.20 -42.88
CA GLU A 285 24.10 2.43 -44.08
C GLU A 285 23.08 1.34 -44.51
N LYS A 286 22.00 1.85 -45.16
CA LYS A 286 21.19 1.40 -46.32
C LYS A 286 21.26 -0.09 -46.77
N HIS A 287 20.17 -0.76 -47.20
CA HIS A 287 19.29 -0.40 -48.32
C HIS A 287 17.98 -1.25 -48.33
N ASP A 288 16.96 -0.65 -48.95
CA ASP A 288 15.81 -1.19 -49.69
C ASP A 288 14.62 -1.92 -49.02
N THR A 289 13.47 -1.23 -49.16
CA THR A 289 12.11 -1.75 -49.09
C THR A 289 11.73 -2.47 -50.40
N PRO A 290 10.71 -3.34 -50.36
CA PRO A 290 9.50 -2.96 -51.10
C PRO A 290 8.17 -3.23 -50.37
N LYS A 291 7.17 -2.50 -50.85
CA LYS A 291 5.78 -2.31 -50.41
C LYS A 291 4.87 -3.55 -50.52
N GLY A 292 3.80 -3.52 -49.73
CA GLY A 292 2.48 -4.10 -50.05
C GLY A 292 1.54 -3.95 -48.83
N GLN A 293 0.81 -2.83 -48.65
CA GLN A 293 -0.53 -2.46 -49.17
C GLN A 293 -1.72 -2.87 -48.27
N SER A 294 -2.66 -1.93 -48.18
CA SER A 294 -4.02 -1.92 -47.61
C SER A 294 -4.17 -1.71 -46.09
N ASP A 295 -5.14 -0.98 -45.54
CA ASP A 295 -5.95 0.23 -45.82
C ASP A 295 -7.09 0.17 -44.77
N VAL A 296 -7.64 1.32 -44.39
CA VAL A 296 -8.89 1.53 -43.61
C VAL A 296 -8.83 1.18 -42.10
N GLY A 297 -9.23 2.03 -41.15
CA GLY A 297 -9.92 3.32 -41.25
C GLY A 297 -10.21 3.97 -39.89
N ASP A 298 -10.61 5.23 -39.99
CA ASP A 298 -11.55 6.01 -39.19
C ASP A 298 -11.33 6.24 -37.68
N ASN A 299 -10.85 7.45 -37.42
CA ASN A 299 -11.24 8.30 -36.30
C ASN A 299 -12.78 8.41 -36.20
N GLN A 300 -13.36 8.08 -35.04
CA GLN A 300 -14.42 8.91 -34.44
C GLN A 300 -14.34 8.90 -32.91
N SER A 301 -14.08 10.10 -32.39
CA SER A 301 -14.31 10.53 -31.01
C SER A 301 -15.81 10.65 -30.73
N SER A 302 -16.25 10.26 -29.54
CA SER A 302 -17.47 10.76 -28.91
C SER A 302 -17.35 10.66 -27.39
N ILE A 303 -17.06 11.80 -26.77
CA ILE A 303 -17.19 12.02 -25.32
C ILE A 303 -18.63 12.50 -25.10
N GLU A 304 -19.44 11.69 -24.45
CA GLU A 304 -20.78 12.08 -24.00
C GLU A 304 -20.67 12.67 -22.59
N VAL A 305 -20.97 13.97 -22.49
CA VAL A 305 -21.01 14.75 -21.26
C VAL A 305 -22.43 14.70 -20.70
N ALA A 306 -22.60 14.17 -19.49
CA ALA A 306 -23.86 14.28 -18.75
C ALA A 306 -23.97 15.64 -18.04
N PRO A 307 -25.12 16.32 -18.06
CA PRO A 307 -25.28 17.65 -17.46
C PRO A 307 -25.56 17.59 -15.95
N GLU A 308 -24.89 18.47 -15.20
CA GLU A 308 -25.20 18.81 -13.81
C GLU A 308 -26.62 19.37 -13.67
N GLN A 309 -27.35 18.94 -12.65
CA GLN A 309 -28.56 19.64 -12.17
C GLN A 309 -28.24 20.47 -10.92
N PRO A 310 -28.78 21.69 -10.81
CA PRO A 310 -28.54 22.57 -9.67
C PRO A 310 -29.42 22.19 -8.48
N VAL A 311 -28.82 22.16 -7.27
CA VAL A 311 -29.56 22.02 -6.01
C VAL A 311 -29.93 23.42 -5.51
N GLU A 312 -31.22 23.75 -5.57
CA GLU A 312 -31.82 24.85 -4.80
C GLU A 312 -32.07 24.40 -3.35
N ASN A 313 -31.77 25.26 -2.38
CA ASN A 313 -32.21 25.21 -0.97
C ASN A 313 -33.05 26.48 -0.70
N PRO A 314 -33.75 26.61 0.46
CA PRO A 314 -34.79 25.78 1.11
C PRO A 314 -36.09 26.65 1.30
N PRO A 315 -37.11 26.23 2.11
CA PRO A 315 -37.17 26.82 3.45
C PRO A 315 -37.88 26.04 4.60
N LEU A 316 -37.49 26.44 5.83
CA LEU A 316 -38.26 26.71 7.07
C LEU A 316 -39.09 25.63 7.82
N VAL A 317 -38.55 25.23 8.99
CA VAL A 317 -39.03 25.33 10.39
C VAL A 317 -40.54 25.24 10.74
N ASP A 318 -40.76 24.62 11.92
CA ASP A 318 -41.94 24.48 12.83
C ASP A 318 -42.70 23.14 12.71
N GLN A 319 -43.07 22.40 13.77
CA GLN A 319 -43.14 22.66 15.22
C GLN A 319 -43.26 21.32 15.99
N GLU A 320 -43.15 21.42 17.32
CA GLU A 320 -43.14 20.38 18.37
C GLU A 320 -44.18 19.25 18.31
N ALA A 321 -43.78 18.10 18.90
CA ALA A 321 -44.47 17.44 20.01
C ALA A 321 -43.46 16.68 20.88
#